data_AF-A0A0R2JIG1-F1
#
_entry.id   AF-A0A0R2JIG1-F1
#
_cell.length_a   1.000
_cell.length_b   1.000
_cell.length_c   1.000
_cell.angle_alpha   90.00
_cell.angle_beta   90.00
_cell.angle_gamma   90.00
#
_symmetry.space_group_name_H-M   'P 1'
#
loop_
_entity.id
_entity.type
_entity.pdbx_description
1 polymer ?
#
loop_
_entity_poly.entity_id
_entity_poly.type
_entity_poly.pdbx_seq_one_letter_code
_entity_poly.pdbx_strand_id
1 'polypeptide(L)' 'MNIKEEAKQDYLAGMKIKDIANKTGKSESTIRSWKSRYKWDDESITDNTPPESVATKVQRNIKTLQRHM' A
#
# COMPACT_ATOMS: atom_id res chain seq x y z
N MET A 1 -18.05 -8.07 -5.95
CA MET A 1 -16.70 -7.68 -6.41
C MET A 1 -15.86 -7.32 -5.21
N ASN A 2 -14.79 -8.07 -4.96
CA ASN A 2 -13.91 -7.83 -3.83
C ASN A 2 -12.77 -6.91 -4.28
N ILE A 3 -13.08 -5.61 -4.34
CA ILE A 3 -12.18 -4.54 -4.78
C ILE A 3 -10.83 -4.51 -4.05
N LYS A 4 -10.78 -5.10 -2.85
CA LYS A 4 -9.56 -5.21 -2.04
C LYS A 4 -8.63 -6.29 -2.58
N GLU A 5 -9.19 -7.40 -3.03
CA GLU A 5 -8.42 -8.51 -3.59
C GLU A 5 -7.90 -8.14 -4.98
N GLU A 6 -8.73 -7.50 -5.82
CA GLU A 6 -8.29 -6.97 -7.12
C GLU A 6 -7.15 -5.96 -6.96
N ALA A 7 -7.31 -5.00 -6.04
CA ALA A 7 -6.25 -4.03 -5.73
C ALA A 7 -4.98 -4.69 -5.18
N LYS A 8 -5.10 -5.77 -4.42
CA LYS A 8 -3.96 -6.55 -3.91
C LYS A 8 -3.24 -7.27 -5.05
N GLN A 9 -3.98 -7.92 -5.94
CA GLN A 9 -3.41 -8.62 -7.10
C GLN A 9 -2.69 -7.64 -8.03
N ASP A 10 -3.30 -6.49 -8.34
CA ASP A 10 -2.65 -5.46 -9.16
C ASP A 10 -1.39 -4.91 -8.46
N TYR A 11 -1.41 -4.72 -7.14
CA TYR A 11 -0.25 -4.28 -6.36
C TYR A 11 0.88 -5.33 -6.37
N LEU A 12 0.55 -6.62 -6.18
CA LEU A 12 1.51 -7.73 -6.24
C LEU A 12 2.08 -7.90 -7.65
N ALA A 13 1.32 -7.57 -8.69
CA ALA A 13 1.79 -7.51 -10.08
C ALA A 13 2.71 -6.30 -10.37
N GLY A 14 3.02 -5.48 -9.37
CA GLY A 14 3.90 -4.30 -9.50
C GLY A 14 3.20 -3.04 -10.01
N MET A 15 1.87 -3.01 -10.07
CA MET A 15 1.12 -1.84 -10.51
C MET A 15 1.21 -0.71 -9.50
N LYS A 16 1.32 0.53 -9.97
CA LYS A 16 1.38 1.70 -9.08
C LYS A 16 0.03 1.92 -8.40
N ILE A 17 0.07 2.30 -7.12
CA ILE A 17 -1.11 2.61 -6.30
C ILE A 17 -2.08 3.61 -6.97
N LYS A 18 -1.55 4.55 -7.76
CA LYS A 18 -2.35 5.54 -8.50
C LYS A 18 -3.22 4.90 -9.57
N ASP A 19 -2.66 3.96 -10.31
CA ASP A 19 -3.35 3.27 -11.40
C ASP A 19 -4.40 2.29 -10.84
N ILE A 20 -4.08 1.62 -9.74
CA ILE A 20 -5.02 0.76 -9.00
C ILE A 20 -6.20 1.56 -8.44
N ALA A 21 -5.92 2.76 -7.92
CA ALA A 21 -6.93 3.68 -7.41
C ALA A 21 -7.90 4.10 -8.54
N ASN A 22 -7.37 4.48 -9.70
CA ASN A 22 -8.16 4.81 -10.88
C ASN A 22 -9.01 3.61 -11.36
N LYS A 23 -8.43 2.41 -11.41
CA LYS A 23 -9.10 1.18 -11.84
C LYS A 23 -10.26 0.77 -10.93
N THR A 24 -10.06 0.90 -9.61
CA THR A 24 -11.06 0.52 -8.60
C THR A 24 -12.02 1.66 -8.23
N GLY A 25 -11.82 2.86 -8.77
CA GLY A 25 -12.58 4.08 -8.41
C GLY A 25 -12.39 4.48 -6.95
N LYS A 26 -11.29 4.06 -6.30
CA LYS A 26 -10.95 4.40 -4.92
C LYS A 26 -9.86 5.46 -4.89
N SER A 27 -9.71 6.13 -3.75
CA SER A 27 -8.59 7.04 -3.54
C SER A 27 -7.29 6.27 -3.28
N GLU A 28 -6.16 6.83 -3.70
CA GLU A 28 -4.83 6.28 -3.35
C GLU A 28 -4.66 6.09 -1.83
N SER A 29 -5.26 6.98 -1.02
CA SER A 29 -5.26 6.88 0.44
C SER A 29 -5.98 5.63 0.97
N THR A 30 -7.03 5.17 0.28
CA THR A 30 -7.74 3.93 0.60
C THR A 30 -6.84 2.72 0.34
N ILE A 31 -6.19 2.68 -0.83
CA ILE A 31 -5.27 1.59 -1.19
C ILE A 31 -4.07 1.56 -0.25
N ARG A 32 -3.46 2.71 0.09
CA ARG A 32 -2.38 2.79 1.10
C ARG A 32 -2.83 2.28 2.48
N SER A 33 -4.08 2.55 2.86
CA SER A 33 -4.63 2.08 4.14
C SER A 33 -4.82 0.57 4.16
N TRP A 34 -5.25 -0.04 3.05
CA TRP A 34 -5.35 -1.49 2.92
C TRP A 34 -3.97 -2.13 2.91
N LYS A 35 -3.03 -1.60 2.13
CA LYS A 35 -1.63 -2.02 2.12
C LYS A 35 -1.06 -2.11 3.54
N SER A 36 -1.25 -1.06 4.34
CA SER A 36 -0.79 -1.00 5.73
C SER A 36 -1.52 -1.99 6.64
N ARG A 37 -2.86 -2.07 6.55
CA ARG A 37 -3.68 -2.93 7.41
C ARG A 37 -3.44 -4.42 7.16
N TYR A 38 -3.25 -4.82 5.91
CA TYR A 38 -3.06 -6.21 5.50
C TYR A 38 -1.61 -6.57 5.22
N LYS A 39 -0.67 -5.67 5.53
CA LYS A 39 0.78 -5.90 5.40
C LYS A 39 1.18 -6.49 4.03
N TRP A 40 0.68 -5.91 2.95
CA TRP A 40 0.94 -6.42 1.60
C TRP A 40 2.43 -6.45 1.22
N ASP A 41 3.27 -5.67 1.91
CA ASP A 41 4.73 -5.72 1.74
C ASP A 41 5.34 -7.06 2.21
N ASP A 42 4.81 -7.66 3.28
CA ASP A 42 5.34 -8.93 3.82
C ASP A 42 5.05 -10.12 2.89
N GLU A 43 3.96 -10.04 2.12
CA GLU A 43 3.58 -11.06 1.14
C GLU A 43 4.23 -10.87 -0.24
N SER A 44 4.78 -9.68 -0.52
CA SER A 44 5.40 -9.36 -1.83
C SER A 44 6.79 -9.98 -2.04
N ILE A 45 7.32 -10.70 -1.04
CA ILE A 45 8.68 -11.23 -1.06
C ILE A 45 8.75 -12.64 -1.70
N THR A 46 7.63 -13.29 -2.00
CA THR A 46 7.64 -14.70 -2.43
C THR A 46 7.87 -14.93 -3.92
N ASP A 47 7.80 -13.92 -4.79
CA ASP A 47 7.82 -14.14 -6.24
C ASP A 47 8.76 -13.16 -6.95
N ASN A 48 9.87 -13.72 -7.43
CA ASN A 48 11.02 -13.09 -8.09
C ASN A 48 10.67 -12.03 -9.15
N THR A 49 10.70 -10.74 -8.81
CA THR A 49 11.14 -9.67 -9.73
C THR A 49 11.49 -8.40 -8.93
N PRO A 50 12.71 -7.85 -9.01
CA PRO A 50 13.05 -6.62 -8.29
C PRO A 50 12.49 -5.40 -9.04
N PRO A 51 11.60 -4.57 -8.46
CA PRO A 51 11.39 -3.24 -8.96
C PRO A 51 12.47 -2.33 -8.36
N GLU A 52 13.34 -1.89 -9.25
CA GLU A 52 14.21 -0.73 -9.19
C GLU A 52 13.85 0.31 -8.12
N SER A 53 14.84 0.60 -7.26
CA SER A 53 14.96 1.71 -6.32
C SER A 53 13.85 2.77 -6.33
N VAL A 54 12.93 2.69 -5.37
CA VAL A 54 12.27 3.88 -4.81
C VAL A 54 12.60 4.00 -3.34
N ALA A 55 13.78 4.54 -3.06
CA ALA A 55 14.10 5.09 -1.76
C ALA A 55 13.06 6.16 -1.42
N THR A 56 12.06 5.82 -0.61
CA THR A 56 11.30 6.83 0.12
C THR A 56 11.56 6.58 1.60
N LYS A 57 12.52 7.32 2.13
CA LYS A 57 12.75 7.47 3.56
C LYS A 57 11.49 8.04 4.20
N VAL A 58 10.56 7.17 4.60
CA VAL A 58 9.42 7.59 5.43
C VAL A 58 9.95 7.86 6.83
N GLN A 59 10.31 9.11 7.07
CA GLN A 59 10.51 9.65 8.41
C GLN A 59 9.16 9.56 9.15
N ARG A 60 8.96 8.48 9.90
CA ARG A 60 7.83 8.33 10.82
C ARG A 60 8.02 9.25 12.01
N ASN A 61 7.72 10.54 11.86
CA ASN A 61 7.48 11.43 13.01
C ASN A 61 6.05 11.20 13.52
N ILE A 62 5.83 10.04 14.16
CA ILE A 62 4.65 9.81 14.99
C ILE A 62 4.94 10.52 16.31
N LYS A 63 4.61 11.81 16.43
CA LYS A 63 4.56 12.46 17.75
C LYS A 63 3.42 11.81 18.53
N THR A 64 3.82 11.01 19.51
CA THR A 64 3.02 10.35 20.53
C THR A 64 2.08 11.32 21.25
N LEU A 65 0.87 10.81 21.50
CA LEU A 65 -0.19 11.25 22.40
C LEU A 65 0.07 12.51 23.25
N GLN A 66 -0.85 13.48 23.13
CA GLN A 66 -1.37 14.18 24.29
C GLN A 66 -2.90 14.17 24.25
N ARG A 67 -3.48 13.06 24.73
CA ARG A 67 -4.81 13.09 25.33
C ARG A 67 -4.59 13.50 26.79
N HIS A 68 -4.65 14.80 27.06
CA HIS A 68 -4.84 15.24 28.45
C HIS A 68 -6.28 14.99 28.86
N MET A 69 -6.44 14.60 30.13
CA MET A 69 -7.63 14.04 30.75
C MET A 69 -8.86 14.93 30.64
#